data_AF-A0A926JB76-F1
#
_entry.id   AF-A0A926JB76-F1
#
_cell.length_a   1.000
_cell.length_b   1.000
_cell.length_c   1.000
_cell.angle_alpha   90.00
_cell.angle_beta   90.00
_cell.angle_gamma   90.00
#
_symmetry.space_group_name_H-M   'P 1'
#
loop_
_entity.id
_entity.type
_entity.pdbx_description
1 polymer ?
#
loop_
_entity_poly.entity_id
_entity_poly.type
_entity_poly.pdbx_seq_one_letter_code
_entity_poly.pdbx_strand_id
1 'polypeptide(L)'
;MTTAKPVHVDPGKRAFGKALILAGALAICGGAAQAQNILALRVPLPQALSERLGGERVISDPADIPSTGHLLIYAQDLGDDPRGLVAALPANALLVVGDCAAGLQLEGIGPVAAQIAVPNASEDCDAAALADAFVNAATLSGDADGRTELLESGGYQVIGRGAPVRISGAASAGGLVISALPMETVAAASSEEVVLVSLGSTSQFADPAPFAAVDEAQPRAGLPEPSIIIGDMAVLMAAGDPGPLGMPFAAREAVRQRDPAMFARLVAQGAFDPEDTQTTQAIQTELARMHCYVGSVDGQWGGGSSRAVDRYIEAGGPAGIAAQSPDVQMFRALISAEDITCPEVAPVAAADPPRDVRSNTSSRSTSNTTPRRNGGSGATTTRRPAATTSTAPAQQQSTGRRQINPGILGLGNIR
;
A
#
# COMPACT_ATOMS: atom_id res chain seq x y z
N MET A 1 -64.46 1.36 5.81
CA MET A 1 -64.21 2.51 4.92
C MET A 1 -63.51 3.58 5.73
N THR A 2 -62.18 3.58 5.70
CA THR A 2 -61.35 4.52 6.46
C THR A 2 -60.19 4.88 5.56
N THR A 3 -60.26 6.07 4.96
CA THR A 3 -59.29 6.65 4.03
C THR A 3 -58.10 7.20 4.79
N ALA A 4 -56.91 6.63 4.57
CA ALA A 4 -55.64 7.21 4.99
C ALA A 4 -55.07 8.08 3.86
N LYS A 5 -54.68 9.31 4.21
CA LYS A 5 -54.16 10.35 3.32
C LYS A 5 -52.62 10.26 3.30
N PRO A 6 -51.94 10.25 2.14
CA PRO A 6 -50.49 10.26 2.12
C PRO A 6 -49.94 11.68 2.34
N VAL A 7 -48.94 11.81 3.21
CA VAL A 7 -48.16 13.02 3.43
C VAL A 7 -47.01 13.03 2.42
N HIS A 8 -46.96 14.10 1.62
CA HIS A 8 -45.92 14.39 0.64
C HIS A 8 -44.77 15.12 1.35
N VAL A 9 -43.54 14.62 1.24
CA VAL A 9 -42.33 15.27 1.78
C VAL A 9 -41.44 15.70 0.62
N ASP A 10 -41.12 16.99 0.61
CA ASP A 10 -40.39 17.75 -0.40
C ASP A 10 -38.87 17.69 -0.12
N PRO A 11 -38.00 17.25 -1.05
CA PRO A 11 -36.57 17.18 -0.83
C PRO A 11 -35.89 18.45 -1.33
N GLY A 12 -35.78 19.46 -0.46
CA GLY A 12 -35.15 20.73 -0.85
C GLY A 12 -34.56 21.53 0.31
N LYS A 13 -33.22 21.52 0.39
CA LYS A 13 -32.33 22.49 1.06
C LYS A 13 -32.09 22.32 2.56
N ARG A 14 -30.82 22.04 2.91
CA ARG A 14 -29.89 22.87 3.72
C ARG A 14 -28.65 22.02 4.04
N ALA A 15 -27.49 22.33 3.46
CA ALA A 15 -26.51 23.31 3.92
C ALA A 15 -25.55 22.74 4.99
N PHE A 16 -24.30 22.63 4.57
CA PHE A 16 -23.09 22.31 5.35
C PHE A 16 -22.98 23.11 6.65
N GLY A 17 -22.55 22.43 7.71
CA GLY A 17 -22.11 23.04 8.98
C GLY A 17 -21.16 22.11 9.73
N LYS A 18 -19.94 22.59 9.95
CA LYS A 18 -18.79 21.92 10.58
C LYS A 18 -19.03 21.52 12.05
N ALA A 19 -18.37 20.42 12.42
CA ALA A 19 -17.74 20.10 13.72
C ALA A 19 -18.36 20.65 15.02
N LEU A 20 -18.82 19.74 15.89
CA LEU A 20 -18.70 19.92 17.34
C LEU A 20 -18.70 18.57 18.07
N ILE A 21 -17.76 18.47 19.01
CA ILE A 21 -17.60 17.50 20.09
C ILE A 21 -18.90 17.37 20.90
N LEU A 22 -19.36 16.14 21.16
CA LEU A 22 -20.24 15.89 22.31
C LEU A 22 -19.97 14.50 22.92
N ALA A 23 -19.38 14.52 24.11
CA ALA A 23 -19.50 13.46 25.09
C ALA A 23 -20.91 13.55 25.72
N GLY A 24 -21.59 12.42 25.91
CA GLY A 24 -22.86 12.41 26.63
C GLY A 24 -23.66 11.11 26.58
N ALA A 25 -23.48 10.31 27.64
CA ALA A 25 -24.48 9.47 28.30
C ALA A 25 -25.18 8.35 27.50
N LEU A 26 -24.83 7.10 27.82
CA LEU A 26 -25.84 6.09 28.13
C LEU A 26 -25.36 5.22 29.29
N ALA A 27 -26.10 5.27 30.39
CA ALA A 27 -26.04 4.32 31.48
C ALA A 27 -27.43 3.69 31.64
N ILE A 28 -27.42 2.42 32.07
CA ILE A 28 -28.52 1.64 32.64
C ILE A 28 -29.39 0.85 31.64
N CYS A 29 -28.90 -0.34 31.29
CA CYS A 29 -29.60 -1.60 31.53
C CYS A 29 -28.56 -2.65 31.97
N GLY A 30 -28.80 -3.27 33.13
CA GLY A 30 -27.84 -4.10 33.84
C GLY A 30 -27.52 -5.41 33.12
N GLY A 31 -26.23 -5.63 32.90
CA GLY A 31 -25.67 -6.85 32.29
C GLY A 31 -24.28 -6.60 31.72
N ALA A 32 -23.40 -5.88 32.42
CA ALA A 32 -22.02 -5.66 31.99
C ALA A 32 -21.19 -6.94 32.23
N ALA A 33 -21.42 -7.97 31.42
CA ALA A 33 -20.44 -9.02 31.22
C ALA A 33 -19.20 -8.38 30.58
N GLN A 34 -18.04 -8.68 31.15
CA GLN A 34 -16.78 -7.98 30.93
C GLN A 34 -16.25 -8.13 29.49
N ALA A 35 -16.52 -7.15 28.62
CA ALA A 35 -15.88 -7.04 27.30
C ALA A 35 -14.41 -6.53 27.40
N GLN A 36 -13.68 -6.83 28.48
CA GLN A 36 -12.43 -6.14 28.83
C GLN A 36 -11.19 -6.56 28.01
N ASN A 37 -11.28 -7.51 27.09
CA ASN A 37 -10.10 -8.10 26.45
C ASN A 37 -10.19 -8.21 24.91
N ILE A 38 -10.88 -7.27 24.26
CA ILE A 38 -10.94 -7.21 22.78
C ILE A 38 -10.09 -6.03 22.32
N LEU A 39 -9.06 -6.33 21.53
CA LEU A 39 -8.21 -5.34 20.87
C LEU A 39 -8.44 -5.44 19.36
N ALA A 40 -8.73 -4.31 18.72
CA ALA A 40 -8.72 -4.22 17.26
C ALA A 40 -7.40 -3.59 16.80
N LEU A 41 -6.69 -4.31 15.93
CA LEU A 41 -5.46 -3.86 15.31
C LEU A 41 -5.77 -3.42 13.87
N ARG A 42 -5.64 -2.10 13.65
CA ARG A 42 -5.88 -1.36 12.40
C ARG A 42 -7.36 -1.26 11.96
N VAL A 43 -7.72 -0.05 11.54
CA VAL A 43 -9.07 0.46 11.22
C VAL A 43 -9.14 0.69 9.70
N PRO A 44 -10.28 0.47 9.03
CA PRO A 44 -11.62 0.31 9.60
C PRO A 44 -12.01 -1.12 9.96
N LEU A 45 -12.58 -1.33 11.16
CA LEU A 45 -13.37 -2.53 11.42
C LEU A 45 -14.55 -2.59 10.43
N PRO A 46 -14.98 -3.80 10.01
CA PRO A 46 -16.26 -3.96 9.34
C PRO A 46 -17.38 -3.30 10.15
N GLN A 47 -18.31 -2.62 9.47
CA GLN A 47 -19.40 -1.89 10.12
C GLN A 47 -20.23 -2.78 11.08
N ALA A 48 -20.40 -4.05 10.73
CA ALA A 48 -21.08 -5.04 11.58
C ALA A 48 -20.37 -5.27 12.93
N LEU A 49 -19.04 -5.18 12.96
CA LEU A 49 -18.22 -5.32 14.17
C LEU A 49 -18.25 -4.05 15.02
N SER A 50 -18.12 -2.88 14.38
CA SER A 50 -18.09 -1.60 15.09
C SER A 50 -19.42 -1.29 15.80
N GLU A 51 -20.56 -1.62 15.18
CA GLU A 51 -21.89 -1.45 15.79
C GLU A 51 -22.11 -2.38 16.98
N ARG A 52 -21.51 -3.57 16.97
CA ARG A 52 -21.72 -4.60 18.00
C ARG A 52 -20.76 -4.50 19.19
N LEU A 53 -19.53 -4.02 18.98
CA LEU A 53 -18.51 -4.00 20.03
C LEU A 53 -18.61 -2.80 20.98
N GLY A 54 -19.45 -1.80 20.70
CA GLY A 54 -19.99 -0.85 21.68
C GLY A 54 -18.99 -0.01 22.51
N GLY A 55 -17.71 0.04 22.11
CA GLY A 55 -16.64 0.71 22.87
C GLY A 55 -15.29 0.15 22.51
N GLU A 56 -14.77 0.54 21.35
CA GLU A 56 -13.53 -0.01 20.81
C GLU A 56 -12.31 0.67 21.40
N ARG A 57 -11.32 -0.12 21.84
CA ARG A 57 -9.97 0.37 22.09
C ARG A 57 -9.10 -0.01 20.90
N VAL A 58 -9.03 0.90 19.94
CA VAL A 58 -8.12 0.78 18.80
C VAL A 58 -6.69 0.91 19.32
N ILE A 59 -5.87 -0.11 19.09
CA ILE A 59 -4.45 -0.05 19.39
C ILE A 59 -3.68 0.02 18.08
N SER A 60 -2.90 1.10 17.94
CA SER A 60 -2.08 1.36 16.75
C SER A 60 -0.66 0.81 16.89
N ASP A 61 -0.17 0.63 18.13
CA ASP A 61 1.18 0.14 18.42
C ASP A 61 1.11 -1.23 19.12
N PRO A 62 1.71 -2.30 18.56
CA PRO A 62 1.78 -3.61 19.20
C PRO A 62 2.39 -3.59 20.62
N ALA A 63 3.21 -2.59 20.95
CA ALA A 63 3.81 -2.45 22.28
C ALA A 63 2.78 -2.14 23.39
N ASP A 64 1.60 -1.61 23.04
CA ASP A 64 0.54 -1.25 23.98
C ASP A 64 -0.37 -2.44 24.36
N ILE A 65 -0.06 -3.63 23.85
CA ILE A 65 -0.83 -4.86 24.11
C ILE A 65 -0.66 -5.27 25.59
N PRO A 66 -1.75 -5.40 26.37
CA PRO A 66 -1.65 -5.85 27.76
C PRO A 66 -1.14 -7.30 27.83
N SER A 67 -0.23 -7.56 28.76
CA SER A 67 0.39 -8.88 28.95
C SER A 67 -0.46 -9.87 29.76
N THR A 68 -1.54 -9.41 30.40
CA THR A 68 -2.38 -10.22 31.29
C THR A 68 -3.76 -10.49 30.68
N GLY A 69 -4.23 -11.75 30.80
CA GLY A 69 -5.57 -12.18 30.36
C GLY A 69 -5.62 -12.80 28.96
N HIS A 70 -6.71 -13.50 28.64
CA HIS A 70 -6.92 -14.06 27.30
C HIS A 70 -7.30 -12.94 26.33
N LEU A 71 -6.31 -12.49 25.56
CA LEU A 71 -6.46 -11.40 24.63
C LEU A 71 -6.96 -11.91 23.27
N LEU A 72 -8.07 -11.35 22.80
CA LEU A 72 -8.55 -11.59 21.45
C LEU A 72 -8.21 -10.36 20.60
N ILE A 73 -7.47 -10.59 19.52
CA ILE A 73 -7.03 -9.55 18.59
C ILE A 73 -7.71 -9.77 17.26
N TYR A 74 -8.39 -8.75 16.73
CA TYR A 74 -8.86 -8.77 15.35
C TYR A 74 -7.93 -7.95 14.46
N ALA A 75 -7.51 -8.52 13.33
CA ALA A 75 -6.76 -7.83 12.30
C ALA A 75 -7.43 -8.06 10.94
N GLN A 76 -7.86 -6.99 10.27
CA GLN A 76 -8.38 -7.12 8.90
C GLN A 76 -7.26 -7.23 7.86
N ASP A 77 -6.06 -6.75 8.17
CA ASP A 77 -4.85 -6.93 7.37
C ASP A 77 -3.67 -6.96 8.34
N LEU A 78 -2.68 -7.82 8.07
CA LEU A 78 -1.45 -7.90 8.86
C LEU A 78 -0.41 -6.85 8.42
N GLY A 79 -0.61 -6.21 7.27
CA GLY A 79 0.29 -5.21 6.69
C GLY A 79 1.59 -5.80 6.13
N ASP A 80 2.61 -4.95 5.97
CA ASP A 80 3.86 -5.31 5.29
C ASP A 80 4.80 -6.22 6.11
N ASP A 81 4.64 -6.29 7.43
CA ASP A 81 5.45 -7.13 8.33
C ASP A 81 4.57 -8.01 9.25
N PRO A 82 3.89 -9.04 8.68
CA PRO A 82 3.10 -9.97 9.47
C PRO A 82 3.96 -10.74 10.48
N ARG A 83 5.27 -10.90 10.22
CA ARG A 83 6.22 -11.64 11.07
C ARG A 83 6.51 -10.87 12.34
N GLY A 84 6.85 -9.60 12.23
CA GLY A 84 7.09 -8.73 13.38
C GLY A 84 5.86 -8.64 14.28
N LEU A 85 4.67 -8.48 13.68
CA LEU A 85 3.41 -8.45 14.42
C LEU A 85 3.17 -9.74 15.21
N VAL A 86 3.22 -10.90 14.53
CA VAL A 86 2.98 -12.21 15.17
C VAL A 86 4.04 -12.52 16.24
N ALA A 87 5.29 -12.13 16.02
CA ALA A 87 6.37 -12.32 17.00
C ALA A 87 6.22 -11.43 18.25
N ALA A 88 5.56 -10.28 18.13
CA ALA A 88 5.28 -9.38 19.24
C ALA A 88 4.10 -9.83 20.10
N LEU A 89 3.29 -10.79 19.63
CA LEU A 89 2.10 -11.23 20.35
C LEU A 89 2.47 -12.04 21.61
N PRO A 90 1.80 -11.77 22.75
CA PRO A 90 2.03 -12.55 23.96
C PRO A 90 1.43 -13.96 23.79
N ALA A 91 1.99 -14.96 24.48
CA ALA A 91 1.62 -16.36 24.27
C ALA A 91 0.12 -16.63 24.52
N ASN A 92 -0.50 -15.87 25.41
CA ASN A 92 -1.93 -15.91 25.75
C ASN A 92 -2.86 -15.21 24.74
N ALA A 93 -2.34 -14.62 23.68
CA ALA A 93 -3.16 -13.99 22.64
C ALA A 93 -3.70 -15.00 21.63
N LEU A 94 -4.87 -14.66 21.08
CA LEU A 94 -5.49 -15.28 19.92
C LEU A 94 -5.70 -14.19 18.86
N LEU A 95 -4.93 -14.25 17.78
CA LEU A 95 -5.03 -13.35 16.63
C LEU A 95 -6.04 -13.93 15.64
N VAL A 96 -7.10 -13.18 15.35
CA VAL A 96 -8.12 -13.53 14.35
C VAL A 96 -7.93 -12.63 13.14
N VAL A 97 -7.70 -13.23 11.99
CA VAL A 97 -7.49 -12.50 10.74
C VAL A 97 -8.80 -12.47 9.96
N GLY A 98 -9.31 -11.29 9.66
CA GLY A 98 -10.61 -11.11 8.99
C GLY A 98 -10.54 -11.10 7.46
N ASP A 99 -9.34 -11.19 6.87
CA ASP A 99 -9.19 -11.09 5.43
C ASP A 99 -9.44 -12.42 4.72
N CYS A 100 -10.45 -12.42 3.86
CA CYS A 100 -10.75 -13.52 2.95
C CYS A 100 -9.79 -13.60 1.74
N ALA A 101 -9.22 -12.45 1.34
CA ALA A 101 -8.34 -12.34 0.18
C ALA A 101 -6.88 -12.60 0.54
N ALA A 102 -6.52 -12.49 1.81
CA ALA A 102 -5.21 -12.89 2.28
C ALA A 102 -5.12 -14.42 2.22
N GLY A 103 -4.62 -14.93 1.09
CA GLY A 103 -3.78 -16.12 1.13
C GLY A 103 -2.60 -15.78 2.02
N LEU A 104 -2.79 -15.90 3.34
CA LEU A 104 -1.81 -15.52 4.34
C LEU A 104 -0.55 -16.34 4.07
N GLN A 105 0.44 -15.72 3.42
CA GLN A 105 1.76 -16.29 3.25
C GLN A 105 2.50 -16.18 4.59
N LEU A 106 2.00 -16.86 5.62
CA LEU A 106 2.71 -17.09 6.87
C LEU A 106 3.75 -18.22 6.71
N GLU A 107 4.14 -18.56 5.48
CA GLU A 107 5.23 -19.48 5.24
C GLU A 107 6.53 -18.92 5.82
N GLY A 108 7.23 -19.78 6.56
CA GLY A 108 8.47 -19.41 7.23
C GLY A 108 8.30 -18.55 8.48
N ILE A 109 7.06 -18.33 8.96
CA ILE A 109 6.90 -17.92 10.36
C ILE A 109 7.25 -19.12 11.22
N GLY A 110 8.28 -18.94 12.05
CA GLY A 110 8.69 -19.95 13.02
C GLY A 110 7.58 -20.31 14.01
N PRO A 111 7.87 -21.15 15.02
CA PRO A 111 6.87 -21.48 16.02
C PRO A 111 6.29 -20.21 16.65
N VAL A 112 4.97 -20.05 16.54
CA VAL A 112 4.25 -18.89 17.06
C VAL A 112 3.88 -19.11 18.53
N ALA A 113 4.09 -18.08 19.35
CA ALA A 113 3.74 -18.13 20.78
C ALA A 113 2.24 -18.01 21.01
N ALA A 114 1.55 -17.22 20.17
CA ALA A 114 0.12 -17.01 20.17
C ALA A 114 -0.61 -18.04 19.28
N GLN A 115 -1.92 -18.17 19.49
CA GLN A 115 -2.80 -18.88 18.55
C GLN A 115 -3.22 -17.94 17.43
N ILE A 116 -3.41 -18.47 16.22
CA ILE A 116 -3.82 -17.69 15.05
C ILE A 116 -5.04 -18.35 14.42
N ALA A 117 -6.15 -17.64 14.29
CA ALA A 117 -7.34 -18.05 13.57
C ALA A 117 -7.37 -17.36 12.20
N VAL A 118 -7.38 -18.15 11.13
CA VAL A 118 -7.37 -17.67 9.74
C VAL A 118 -8.62 -18.22 9.03
N PRO A 119 -9.31 -17.46 8.17
CA PRO A 119 -10.47 -17.98 7.45
C PRO A 119 -10.08 -19.21 6.63
N ASN A 120 -10.93 -20.24 6.60
CA ASN A 120 -10.74 -21.33 5.64
C ASN A 120 -10.87 -20.76 4.22
N ALA A 121 -9.88 -21.04 3.37
CA ALA A 121 -9.78 -20.52 2.01
C ALA A 121 -10.79 -21.16 1.03
N SER A 122 -12.07 -21.22 1.40
CA SER A 122 -13.13 -21.63 0.48
C SER A 122 -13.46 -20.49 -0.48
N GLU A 123 -13.81 -20.83 -1.72
CA GLU A 123 -14.24 -19.90 -2.78
C GLU A 123 -15.40 -18.98 -2.36
N ASP A 124 -16.12 -19.35 -1.30
CA ASP A 124 -17.24 -18.60 -0.71
C ASP A 124 -16.92 -18.09 0.71
N CYS A 125 -15.90 -17.22 0.84
CA CYS A 125 -15.59 -16.61 2.12
C CYS A 125 -16.70 -15.61 2.53
N ASP A 126 -17.64 -16.05 3.36
CA ASP A 126 -18.72 -15.21 3.90
C ASP A 126 -18.18 -14.33 5.05
N ALA A 127 -17.75 -13.12 4.71
CA ALA A 127 -17.23 -12.15 5.66
C ALA A 127 -18.22 -11.80 6.78
N ALA A 128 -19.54 -11.88 6.55
CA ALA A 128 -20.54 -11.60 7.57
C ALA A 128 -20.60 -12.74 8.59
N ALA A 129 -20.59 -13.99 8.13
CA ALA A 129 -20.54 -15.17 9.01
C ALA A 129 -19.26 -15.22 9.85
N LEU A 130 -18.11 -14.89 9.26
CA LEU A 130 -16.83 -14.80 9.97
C LEU A 130 -16.85 -13.72 11.05
N ALA A 131 -17.40 -12.54 10.74
CA ALA A 131 -17.56 -11.47 11.71
C ALA A 131 -18.50 -11.89 12.87
N ASP A 132 -19.60 -12.59 12.57
CA ASP A 132 -20.51 -13.12 13.58
C ASP A 132 -19.81 -14.14 14.50
N ALA A 133 -19.03 -15.05 13.93
CA ALA A 133 -18.24 -16.03 14.69
C ALA A 133 -17.21 -15.36 15.60
N PHE A 134 -16.51 -14.34 15.09
CA PHE A 134 -15.60 -13.54 15.91
C PHE A 134 -16.32 -12.87 17.09
N VAL A 135 -17.46 -12.20 16.86
CA VAL A 135 -18.22 -11.54 17.93
C VAL A 135 -18.64 -12.57 18.99
N ASN A 136 -19.15 -13.73 18.58
CA ASN A 136 -19.55 -14.78 19.51
C ASN A 136 -18.36 -15.26 20.35
N ALA A 137 -17.21 -15.54 19.73
CA ALA A 137 -15.99 -15.90 20.44
C ALA A 137 -15.52 -14.78 21.40
N ALA A 138 -15.64 -13.52 20.98
CA ALA A 138 -15.23 -12.37 21.78
C ALA A 138 -16.09 -12.19 23.04
N THR A 139 -17.37 -12.55 22.98
CA THR A 139 -18.29 -12.49 24.13
C THR A 139 -18.10 -13.64 25.11
N LEU A 140 -17.44 -14.73 24.73
CA LEU A 140 -17.18 -15.87 25.61
C LEU A 140 -16.07 -15.52 26.62
N SER A 141 -16.39 -15.51 27.91
CA SER A 141 -15.44 -15.17 28.97
C SER A 141 -14.70 -16.40 29.51
N GLY A 142 -13.36 -16.36 29.50
CA GLY A 142 -12.52 -17.24 30.33
C GLY A 142 -12.25 -18.66 29.81
N ASP A 143 -12.86 -19.06 28.69
CA ASP A 143 -12.66 -20.38 28.09
C ASP A 143 -11.98 -20.23 26.71
N ALA A 144 -10.69 -20.54 26.64
CA ALA A 144 -9.94 -20.48 25.38
C ALA A 144 -10.35 -21.58 24.40
N ASP A 145 -10.76 -22.74 24.91
CA ASP A 145 -11.16 -23.88 24.09
C ASP A 145 -12.53 -23.60 23.46
N GLY A 146 -13.48 -23.09 24.24
CA GLY A 146 -14.78 -22.66 23.72
C GLY A 146 -14.69 -21.52 22.69
N ARG A 147 -13.71 -20.61 22.80
CA ARG A 147 -13.45 -19.58 21.77
C ARG A 147 -12.95 -20.21 20.46
N THR A 148 -12.05 -21.18 20.58
CA THR A 148 -11.50 -21.92 19.44
C THR A 148 -12.61 -22.65 18.71
N GLU A 149 -13.47 -23.37 19.44
CA GLU A 149 -14.61 -24.10 18.89
C GLU A 149 -15.62 -23.17 18.17
N LEU A 150 -15.90 -21.99 18.73
CA LEU A 150 -16.75 -20.99 18.08
C LEU A 150 -16.15 -20.43 16.79
N LEU A 151 -14.83 -20.21 16.75
CA LEU A 151 -14.16 -19.75 15.54
C LEU A 151 -14.13 -20.86 14.47
N GLU A 152 -13.81 -22.10 14.86
CA GLU A 152 -13.77 -23.23 13.94
C GLU A 152 -15.14 -23.53 13.32
N SER A 153 -16.20 -23.55 14.15
CA SER A 153 -17.57 -23.68 13.66
C SER A 153 -18.03 -22.50 12.79
N GLY A 154 -17.41 -21.33 12.98
CA GLY A 154 -17.60 -20.13 12.18
C GLY A 154 -16.81 -20.09 10.86
N GLY A 155 -16.05 -21.14 10.54
CA GLY A 155 -15.28 -21.23 9.30
C GLY A 155 -13.83 -20.78 9.40
N TYR A 156 -13.30 -20.53 10.60
CA TYR A 156 -11.87 -20.31 10.80
C TYR A 156 -11.11 -21.63 10.94
N GLN A 157 -9.83 -21.62 10.57
CA GLN A 157 -8.84 -22.61 10.94
C GLN A 157 -7.96 -22.03 12.06
N VAL A 158 -7.97 -22.66 13.23
CA VAL A 158 -7.16 -22.22 14.37
C VAL A 158 -5.84 -22.98 14.42
N ILE A 159 -4.74 -22.24 14.33
CA ILE A 159 -3.38 -22.76 14.39
C ILE A 159 -2.91 -22.69 15.84
N GLY A 160 -2.68 -23.87 16.42
CA GLY A 160 -2.23 -24.02 17.80
C GLY A 160 -0.82 -23.47 18.06
N ARG A 161 -0.54 -23.16 19.32
CA ARG A 161 0.78 -22.67 19.75
C ARG A 161 1.88 -23.66 19.42
N GLY A 162 3.00 -23.17 18.90
CA GLY A 162 4.14 -24.00 18.54
C GLY A 162 3.92 -24.92 17.34
N ALA A 163 2.73 -24.94 16.73
CA ALA A 163 2.53 -25.61 15.46
C ALA A 163 3.26 -24.81 14.36
N PRO A 164 4.00 -25.48 13.45
CA PRO A 164 4.50 -24.81 12.27
C PRO A 164 3.30 -24.34 11.44
N VAL A 165 3.25 -23.04 11.17
CA VAL A 165 2.20 -22.46 10.34
C VAL A 165 2.40 -22.96 8.90
N ARG A 166 1.51 -23.85 8.45
CA ARG A 166 1.45 -24.33 7.07
C ARG A 166 0.07 -24.00 6.52
N ILE A 167 -0.09 -22.75 6.09
CA ILE A 167 -1.29 -22.37 5.35
C ILE A 167 -1.01 -22.75 3.90
N SER A 168 -1.52 -23.91 3.50
CA SER A 168 -1.61 -24.24 2.08
C SER A 168 -2.65 -23.29 1.50
N GLY A 169 -2.19 -22.12 1.04
CA GLY A 169 -3.04 -21.23 0.25
C GLY A 169 -3.66 -22.06 -0.86
N ALA A 170 -4.97 -21.94 -1.03
CA ALA A 170 -5.69 -22.63 -2.10
C ALA A 170 -4.89 -22.43 -3.39
N ALA A 171 -4.27 -23.50 -3.87
CA ALA A 171 -3.52 -23.47 -5.11
C ALA A 171 -4.48 -22.91 -6.15
N SER A 172 -4.24 -21.67 -6.58
CA SER A 172 -5.10 -21.01 -7.55
C SER A 172 -5.17 -21.94 -8.76
N ALA A 173 -6.33 -22.56 -8.94
CA ALA A 173 -6.59 -23.49 -10.01
C ALA A 173 -6.35 -22.74 -11.33
N GLY A 174 -5.26 -23.07 -12.02
CA GLY A 174 -4.88 -22.44 -13.28
C GLY A 174 -3.39 -22.41 -13.59
N GLY A 175 -2.52 -22.65 -12.60
CA GLY A 175 -1.12 -22.97 -12.87
C GLY A 175 -1.00 -24.45 -13.18
N LEU A 176 -0.66 -24.83 -14.42
CA LEU A 176 -0.21 -26.18 -14.75
C LEU A 176 1.09 -26.46 -13.98
N VAL A 177 0.96 -26.90 -12.73
CA VAL A 177 2.07 -27.50 -12.01
C VAL A 177 2.32 -28.83 -12.72
N ILE A 178 3.39 -28.91 -13.50
CA ILE A 178 3.97 -30.20 -13.88
C ILE A 178 4.47 -30.78 -12.55
N SER A 179 3.58 -31.46 -11.82
CA SER A 179 3.99 -32.34 -10.75
C SER A 179 4.89 -33.37 -11.40
N ALA A 180 6.19 -33.33 -11.06
CA ALA A 180 7.08 -34.42 -11.37
C ALA A 180 6.40 -35.69 -10.86
N LEU A 181 6.03 -36.57 -11.80
CA LEU A 181 5.45 -37.86 -11.50
C LEU A 181 6.32 -38.53 -10.43
N PRO A 182 5.74 -39.10 -9.35
CA PRO A 182 6.52 -39.88 -8.42
C PRO A 182 7.19 -40.99 -9.21
N MET A 183 8.52 -41.03 -9.17
CA MET A 183 9.26 -42.18 -9.69
C MET A 183 8.94 -43.35 -8.77
N GLU A 184 7.89 -44.11 -9.10
CA GLU A 184 7.71 -45.42 -8.52
C GLU A 184 8.96 -46.23 -8.86
N THR A 185 9.69 -46.59 -7.81
CA THR A 185 10.81 -47.51 -7.85
C THR A 185 10.29 -48.85 -8.35
N VAL A 186 10.43 -49.10 -9.65
CA VAL A 186 10.26 -50.43 -10.22
C VAL A 186 11.40 -51.29 -9.69
N ALA A 187 11.02 -52.31 -8.91
CA ALA A 187 11.92 -53.31 -8.37
C ALA A 187 12.69 -54.03 -9.49
N ALA A 188 13.96 -54.26 -9.22
CA ALA A 188 14.94 -54.82 -10.12
C ALA A 188 14.56 -56.22 -10.66
N ALA A 189 14.62 -56.36 -11.98
CA ALA A 189 14.97 -57.61 -12.64
C ALA A 189 16.04 -57.30 -13.71
N SER A 190 17.20 -57.93 -13.53
CA SER A 190 18.31 -58.18 -14.49
C SER A 190 17.98 -57.91 -15.96
N SER A 191 18.77 -57.20 -16.78
CA SER A 191 20.18 -57.43 -17.10
C SER A 191 20.72 -56.24 -17.94
N GLU A 192 21.99 -55.91 -17.73
CA GLU A 192 22.94 -55.16 -18.58
C GLU A 192 22.44 -54.39 -19.83
N GLU A 193 22.45 -53.05 -19.75
CA GLU A 193 23.26 -52.17 -20.62
C GLU A 193 23.28 -50.76 -19.99
N VAL A 194 24.41 -50.38 -19.40
CA VAL A 194 24.61 -49.07 -18.77
C VAL A 194 25.23 -48.13 -19.78
N VAL A 195 24.43 -47.23 -20.35
CA VAL A 195 24.93 -46.03 -21.05
C VAL A 195 25.32 -44.99 -19.99
N LEU A 196 26.61 -44.91 -19.70
CA LEU A 196 27.21 -43.86 -18.88
C LEU A 196 27.16 -42.53 -19.66
N VAL A 197 26.21 -41.66 -19.33
CA VAL A 197 26.28 -40.24 -19.73
C VAL A 197 27.27 -39.55 -18.79
N SER A 198 28.47 -39.31 -19.31
CA SER A 198 29.52 -38.55 -18.65
C SER A 198 29.09 -37.09 -18.52
N LEU A 199 28.75 -36.66 -17.30
CA LEU A 199 28.64 -35.24 -16.94
C LEU A 199 30.07 -34.70 -16.83
N GLY A 200 30.59 -34.21 -17.95
CA GLY A 200 31.90 -33.57 -18.03
C GLY A 200 31.93 -32.28 -17.23
N SER A 201 32.79 -32.25 -16.21
CA SER A 201 33.32 -31.03 -15.61
C SER A 201 34.21 -30.27 -16.60
N THR A 202 33.84 -29.03 -16.90
CA THR A 202 34.70 -27.93 -17.41
C THR A 202 33.97 -26.64 -17.00
N SER A 203 34.44 -25.80 -16.08
CA SER A 203 35.69 -25.03 -16.00
C SER A 203 35.99 -24.20 -17.25
N GLN A 204 36.06 -22.88 -17.01
CA GLN A 204 36.58 -21.77 -17.81
C GLN A 204 35.64 -21.12 -18.84
N PHE A 205 35.33 -19.85 -18.52
CA PHE A 205 34.92 -18.77 -19.40
C PHE A 205 35.66 -18.82 -20.73
N ALA A 206 34.94 -19.16 -21.80
CA ALA A 206 35.31 -18.90 -23.18
C ALA A 206 34.22 -18.02 -23.80
N ASP A 207 34.66 -17.10 -24.67
CA ASP A 207 33.89 -16.07 -25.37
C ASP A 207 32.47 -16.47 -25.82
N PRO A 208 31.51 -15.52 -25.85
CA PRO A 208 30.20 -15.77 -26.42
C PRO A 208 30.34 -16.06 -27.92
N ALA A 209 30.12 -17.32 -28.31
CA ALA A 209 29.96 -17.68 -29.70
C ALA A 209 28.75 -16.93 -30.28
N PRO A 210 28.81 -16.45 -31.54
CA PRO A 210 27.67 -15.83 -32.21
C PRO A 210 26.53 -16.84 -32.29
N PHE A 211 25.32 -16.41 -31.92
CA PHE A 211 24.08 -17.17 -32.02
C PHE A 211 24.04 -17.96 -33.32
N ALA A 212 24.26 -19.27 -33.24
CA ALA A 212 24.01 -20.16 -34.36
C ALA A 212 22.52 -20.07 -34.64
N ALA A 213 22.16 -19.68 -35.87
CA ALA A 213 20.80 -19.70 -36.35
C ALA A 213 20.20 -21.08 -36.03
N VAL A 214 19.13 -21.09 -35.23
CA VAL A 214 18.37 -22.30 -34.98
C VAL A 214 17.74 -22.65 -36.33
N ASP A 215 18.27 -23.67 -37.00
CA ASP A 215 17.71 -24.20 -38.23
C ASP A 215 16.22 -24.51 -37.99
N GLU A 216 15.36 -23.88 -38.80
CA GLU A 216 13.92 -24.08 -38.80
C GLU A 216 13.62 -25.59 -38.79
N ALA A 217 13.05 -26.08 -37.69
CA ALA A 217 12.69 -27.48 -37.56
C ALA A 217 11.68 -27.84 -38.66
N GLN A 218 12.11 -28.68 -39.62
CA GLN A 218 11.28 -29.12 -40.74
C GLN A 218 9.97 -29.75 -40.23
N PRO A 219 8.80 -29.30 -40.70
CA PRO A 219 7.52 -29.84 -40.31
C PRO A 219 7.43 -31.32 -40.70
N ARG A 220 7.13 -32.19 -39.72
CA ARG A 220 6.92 -33.62 -39.96
C ARG A 220 5.50 -33.83 -40.49
N ALA A 221 5.39 -34.35 -41.70
CA ALA A 221 4.10 -34.65 -42.32
C ALA A 221 3.32 -35.72 -41.52
N GLY A 222 2.06 -35.45 -41.19
CA GLY A 222 1.12 -36.43 -40.63
C GLY A 222 0.93 -36.42 -39.11
N LEU A 223 1.56 -35.50 -38.38
CA LEU A 223 1.27 -35.25 -36.97
C LEU A 223 0.50 -33.93 -36.83
N PRO A 224 -0.45 -33.81 -35.87
CA PRO A 224 -1.11 -32.55 -35.60
C PRO A 224 -0.04 -31.50 -35.26
N GLU A 225 -0.10 -30.34 -35.92
CA GLU A 225 0.84 -29.25 -35.66
C GLU A 225 0.74 -28.85 -34.18
N PRO A 226 1.84 -28.88 -33.42
CA PRO A 226 1.83 -28.37 -32.06
C PRO A 226 1.66 -26.84 -32.16
N SER A 227 0.43 -26.35 -31.95
CA SER A 227 0.17 -24.93 -31.81
C SER A 227 0.70 -24.47 -30.45
N ILE A 228 2.00 -24.26 -30.38
CA ILE A 228 2.64 -23.61 -29.25
C ILE A 228 2.37 -22.11 -29.40
N ILE A 229 1.34 -21.63 -28.70
CA ILE A 229 1.01 -20.21 -28.59
C ILE A 229 2.01 -19.56 -27.60
N ILE A 230 3.29 -19.48 -28.00
CA ILE A 230 4.32 -18.69 -27.29
C ILE A 230 4.36 -17.24 -27.83
N GLY A 231 3.48 -16.90 -28.78
CA GLY A 231 3.48 -15.59 -29.43
C GLY A 231 3.11 -14.41 -28.54
N ASP A 232 2.32 -14.61 -27.48
CA ASP A 232 1.75 -13.47 -26.75
C ASP A 232 2.59 -12.95 -25.58
N MET A 233 3.37 -13.81 -24.93
CA MET A 233 4.34 -13.34 -23.95
C MET A 233 5.52 -12.63 -24.63
N ALA A 234 5.91 -13.04 -25.84
CA ALA A 234 6.97 -12.36 -26.58
C ALA A 234 6.60 -10.91 -26.93
N VAL A 235 5.32 -10.61 -27.19
CA VAL A 235 4.84 -9.24 -27.42
C VAL A 235 4.86 -8.42 -26.12
N LEU A 236 4.56 -9.05 -24.98
CA LEU A 236 4.67 -8.41 -23.66
C LEU A 236 6.14 -8.17 -23.26
N MET A 237 7.06 -9.03 -23.70
CA MET A 237 8.52 -8.86 -23.51
C MET A 237 9.18 -7.93 -24.54
N ALA A 238 8.50 -7.66 -25.67
CA ALA A 238 8.96 -6.70 -26.68
C ALA A 238 8.62 -5.24 -26.32
N ALA A 239 7.74 -5.03 -25.33
CA ALA A 239 7.69 -3.77 -24.60
C ALA A 239 9.01 -3.68 -23.83
N GLY A 240 10.01 -3.02 -24.43
CA GLY A 240 11.41 -3.08 -24.02
C GLY A 240 11.68 -2.78 -22.55
N ASP A 241 12.94 -2.96 -22.16
CA ASP A 241 13.39 -2.86 -20.77
C ASP A 241 12.71 -1.70 -20.01
N PRO A 242 12.13 -1.96 -18.83
CA PRO A 242 11.47 -0.91 -18.05
C PRO A 242 12.44 0.24 -17.87
N GLY A 243 12.00 1.43 -18.29
CA GLY A 243 12.77 2.64 -18.10
C GLY A 243 12.86 2.98 -16.61
N PRO A 244 13.62 4.01 -16.25
CA PRO A 244 13.80 4.36 -14.84
C PRO A 244 12.52 4.93 -14.20
N LEU A 245 11.56 5.38 -15.02
CA LEU A 245 10.18 5.74 -14.60
C LEU A 245 9.22 4.53 -14.60
N GLY A 246 9.74 3.32 -14.75
CA GLY A 246 8.96 2.10 -14.95
C GLY A 246 8.52 1.91 -16.40
N MET A 247 7.49 1.09 -16.58
CA MET A 247 6.95 0.79 -17.91
C MET A 247 6.11 1.97 -18.45
N PRO A 248 6.30 2.39 -19.72
CA PRO A 248 5.53 3.50 -20.29
C PRO A 248 4.02 3.20 -20.30
N PHE A 249 3.20 4.25 -20.15
CA PHE A 249 1.75 4.13 -20.05
C PHE A 249 1.13 3.29 -21.19
N ALA A 250 1.55 3.51 -22.44
CA ALA A 250 1.02 2.78 -23.59
C ALA A 250 1.24 1.26 -23.49
N ALA A 251 2.37 0.82 -22.92
CA ALA A 251 2.64 -0.59 -22.72
C ALA A 251 1.80 -1.16 -21.57
N ARG A 252 1.71 -0.44 -20.44
CA ARG A 252 0.83 -0.82 -19.32
C ARG A 252 -0.62 -0.97 -19.76
N GLU A 253 -1.12 -0.04 -20.55
CA GLU A 253 -2.50 -0.03 -21.03
C GLU A 253 -2.75 -1.16 -22.04
N ALA A 254 -1.76 -1.49 -22.90
CA ALA A 254 -1.86 -2.66 -23.76
C ALA A 254 -1.97 -3.98 -22.96
N VAL A 255 -1.23 -4.11 -21.85
CA VAL A 255 -1.37 -5.27 -20.95
C VAL A 255 -2.76 -5.28 -20.30
N ARG A 256 -3.21 -4.12 -19.79
CA ARG A 256 -4.50 -3.97 -19.12
C ARG A 256 -5.68 -4.32 -20.03
N GLN A 257 -5.69 -3.83 -21.27
CA GLN A 257 -6.76 -4.10 -22.25
C GLN A 257 -6.81 -5.57 -22.67
N ARG A 258 -5.66 -6.23 -22.68
CA ARG A 258 -5.55 -7.62 -23.11
C ARG A 258 -5.98 -8.60 -22.02
N ASP A 259 -5.49 -8.42 -20.80
CA ASP A 259 -5.80 -9.28 -19.67
C ASP A 259 -5.77 -8.45 -18.36
N PRO A 260 -6.94 -7.94 -17.91
CA PRO A 260 -7.04 -7.16 -16.68
C PRO A 260 -6.58 -7.93 -15.43
N ALA A 261 -6.81 -9.25 -15.39
CA ALA A 261 -6.42 -10.08 -14.25
C ALA A 261 -4.91 -10.31 -14.20
N MET A 262 -4.25 -10.45 -15.36
CA MET A 262 -2.79 -10.46 -15.44
C MET A 262 -2.19 -9.09 -15.07
N PHE A 263 -2.77 -8.00 -15.55
CA PHE A 263 -2.33 -6.65 -15.19
C PHE A 263 -2.35 -6.43 -13.67
N ALA A 264 -3.44 -6.79 -13.00
CA ALA A 264 -3.54 -6.67 -11.54
C ALA A 264 -2.45 -7.48 -10.80
N ARG A 265 -2.16 -8.70 -11.27
CA ARG A 265 -1.08 -9.53 -10.72
C ARG A 265 0.31 -8.90 -10.92
N LEU A 266 0.57 -8.33 -12.11
CA LEU A 266 1.83 -7.67 -12.41
C LEU A 266 2.04 -6.38 -11.60
N VAL A 267 0.98 -5.60 -11.37
CA VAL A 267 1.02 -4.44 -10.47
C VAL A 267 1.36 -4.90 -9.05
N ALA A 268 0.70 -5.95 -8.54
CA ALA A 268 0.97 -6.47 -7.19
C ALA A 268 2.40 -6.97 -7.01
N GLN A 269 2.98 -7.57 -8.07
CA GLN A 269 4.36 -8.05 -8.10
C GLN A 269 5.41 -6.94 -8.31
N GLY A 270 4.99 -5.70 -8.60
CA GLY A 270 5.90 -4.59 -8.85
C GLY A 270 6.55 -4.59 -10.23
N ALA A 271 5.98 -5.29 -11.21
CA ALA A 271 6.55 -5.40 -12.56
C ALA A 271 6.58 -4.05 -13.32
N PHE A 272 5.86 -3.06 -12.82
CA PHE A 272 5.77 -1.71 -13.40
C PHE A 272 6.41 -0.64 -12.55
N ASP A 273 7.04 -1.01 -11.42
CA ASP A 273 7.54 -0.04 -10.46
C ASP A 273 8.68 0.79 -11.05
N PRO A 274 8.71 2.11 -10.77
CA PRO A 274 9.85 2.95 -11.10
C PRO A 274 11.04 2.61 -10.21
N GLU A 275 12.23 3.08 -10.60
CA GLU A 275 13.37 3.08 -9.69
C GLU A 275 13.08 3.97 -8.46
N ASP A 276 13.57 3.58 -7.28
CA ASP A 276 13.32 4.28 -6.01
C ASP A 276 13.59 5.79 -6.07
N THR A 277 14.63 6.19 -6.81
CA THR A 277 15.02 7.61 -6.97
C THR A 277 14.10 8.40 -7.91
N GLN A 278 13.28 7.72 -8.71
CA GLN A 278 12.38 8.31 -9.70
C GLN A 278 10.90 8.13 -9.39
N THR A 279 10.55 7.45 -8.29
CA THR A 279 9.16 7.24 -7.84
C THR A 279 8.34 8.53 -7.80
N THR A 280 8.90 9.61 -7.27
CA THR A 280 8.25 10.93 -7.24
C THR A 280 7.92 11.45 -8.65
N GLN A 281 8.86 11.31 -9.57
CA GLN A 281 8.71 11.79 -10.95
C GLN A 281 7.69 10.94 -11.71
N ALA A 282 7.68 9.62 -11.48
CA ALA A 282 6.72 8.70 -12.06
C ALA A 282 5.29 9.03 -11.58
N ILE A 283 5.09 9.27 -10.28
CA ILE A 283 3.81 9.71 -9.72
C ILE A 283 3.34 11.03 -10.34
N GLN A 284 4.21 12.04 -10.41
CA GLN A 284 3.87 13.33 -11.02
C GLN A 284 3.47 13.17 -12.49
N THR A 285 4.13 12.27 -13.22
CA THR A 285 3.81 11.96 -14.62
C THR A 285 2.42 11.35 -14.75
N GLU A 286 2.08 10.37 -13.91
CA GLU A 286 0.74 9.75 -13.91
C GLU A 286 -0.35 10.77 -13.55
N LEU A 287 -0.14 11.58 -12.51
CA LEU A 287 -1.08 12.63 -12.12
C LEU A 287 -1.24 13.72 -13.20
N ALA A 288 -0.15 14.06 -13.93
CA ALA A 288 -0.20 15.02 -15.02
C ALA A 288 -0.99 14.48 -16.22
N ARG A 289 -0.79 13.20 -16.56
CA ARG A 289 -1.54 12.50 -17.61
C ARG A 289 -3.05 12.53 -17.34
N MET A 290 -3.45 12.37 -16.08
CA MET A 290 -4.84 12.43 -15.62
C MET A 290 -5.38 13.86 -15.46
N HIS A 291 -4.62 14.89 -15.83
CA HIS A 291 -4.93 16.30 -15.62
C HIS A 291 -5.11 16.71 -14.15
N CYS A 292 -4.68 15.88 -13.21
CA CYS A 292 -4.75 16.15 -11.77
C CYS A 292 -3.55 16.99 -11.28
N TYR A 293 -2.43 16.96 -12.00
CA TYR A 293 -1.24 17.76 -11.71
C TYR A 293 -1.02 18.85 -12.77
N VAL A 294 -0.86 20.09 -12.30
CA VAL A 294 -0.72 21.30 -13.15
C VAL A 294 0.71 21.86 -13.06
N GLY A 295 1.53 21.31 -12.15
CA GLY A 295 2.93 21.68 -12.01
C GLY A 295 3.82 21.01 -13.05
N SER A 296 5.09 21.39 -13.06
CA SER A 296 6.11 20.70 -13.85
C SER A 296 6.46 19.35 -13.20
N VAL A 297 6.72 18.33 -14.02
CA VAL A 297 7.26 17.04 -13.59
C VAL A 297 8.76 17.23 -13.32
N ASP A 298 9.12 17.41 -12.06
CA ASP A 298 10.47 17.79 -11.62
C ASP A 298 11.10 16.80 -10.62
N GLY A 299 10.35 15.76 -10.21
CA GLY A 299 10.78 14.78 -9.22
C GLY A 299 10.87 15.33 -7.79
N GLN A 300 10.36 16.55 -7.53
CA GLN A 300 10.31 17.13 -6.19
C GLN A 300 8.91 17.01 -5.58
N TRP A 301 8.82 16.40 -4.39
CA TRP A 301 7.55 16.31 -3.67
C TRP A 301 7.33 17.53 -2.78
N GLY A 302 6.17 18.16 -2.92
CA GLY A 302 5.78 19.33 -2.12
C GLY A 302 4.28 19.58 -2.18
N GLY A 303 3.86 20.76 -1.71
CA GLY A 303 2.43 21.09 -1.59
C GLY A 303 1.66 21.06 -2.91
N GLY A 304 2.32 21.24 -4.06
CA GLY A 304 1.69 21.10 -5.38
C GLY A 304 1.33 19.64 -5.71
N SER A 305 2.24 18.71 -5.41
CA SER A 305 2.04 17.27 -5.63
C SER A 305 0.96 16.72 -4.69
N SER A 306 1.02 17.07 -3.38
CA SER A 306 -0.01 16.64 -2.42
C SER A 306 -1.41 17.12 -2.84
N ARG A 307 -1.57 18.37 -3.27
CA ARG A 307 -2.85 18.90 -3.79
C ARG A 307 -3.32 18.22 -5.08
N ALA A 308 -2.43 17.61 -5.85
CA ALA A 308 -2.81 16.84 -7.04
C ALA A 308 -3.35 15.46 -6.67
N VAL A 309 -2.78 14.83 -5.62
CA VAL A 309 -3.35 13.60 -5.03
C VAL A 309 -4.73 13.88 -4.45
N ASP A 310 -4.90 14.98 -3.71
CA ASP A 310 -6.22 15.36 -3.17
C ASP A 310 -7.26 15.51 -4.29
N ARG A 311 -6.90 16.19 -5.38
CA ARG A 311 -7.78 16.34 -6.56
C ARG A 311 -8.09 15.02 -7.26
N TYR A 312 -7.12 14.13 -7.35
CA TYR A 312 -7.32 12.79 -7.90
C TYR A 312 -8.34 11.99 -7.06
N ILE A 313 -8.23 12.05 -5.73
CA ILE A 313 -9.19 11.43 -4.81
C ILE A 313 -10.59 12.08 -4.98
N GLU A 314 -10.67 13.41 -5.05
CA GLU A 314 -11.92 14.15 -5.28
C GLU A 314 -12.57 13.80 -6.64
N ALA A 315 -11.77 13.46 -7.65
CA ALA A 315 -12.23 13.04 -8.98
C ALA A 315 -12.72 11.58 -9.04
N GLY A 316 -12.70 10.84 -7.93
CA GLY A 316 -13.14 9.45 -7.85
C GLY A 316 -12.01 8.44 -7.64
N GLY A 317 -10.79 8.90 -7.37
CA GLY A 317 -9.69 8.03 -6.97
C GLY A 317 -9.94 7.34 -5.62
N PRO A 318 -9.27 6.21 -5.35
CA PRO A 318 -9.41 5.49 -4.09
C PRO A 318 -8.98 6.35 -2.89
N ALA A 319 -9.86 6.42 -1.88
CA ALA A 319 -9.72 7.29 -0.70
C ALA A 319 -8.62 6.88 0.31
N GLY A 320 -7.78 5.89 -0.02
CA GLY A 320 -6.71 5.37 0.85
C GLY A 320 -5.30 5.87 0.50
N ILE A 321 -5.15 6.68 -0.54
CA ILE A 321 -3.82 7.15 -0.97
C ILE A 321 -3.35 8.29 -0.05
N ALA A 322 -2.32 8.02 0.76
CA ALA A 322 -1.74 9.02 1.66
C ALA A 322 -0.88 10.04 0.88
N ALA A 323 -1.31 11.30 0.81
CA ALA A 323 -0.59 12.38 0.12
C ALA A 323 0.71 12.86 0.82
N GLN A 324 1.11 12.21 1.92
CA GLN A 324 2.18 12.64 2.82
C GLN A 324 3.57 12.29 2.31
N SER A 325 3.72 11.16 1.61
CA SER A 325 5.00 10.70 1.07
C SER A 325 4.82 10.06 -0.31
N PRO A 326 5.68 10.37 -1.29
CA PRO A 326 5.74 9.61 -2.52
C PRO A 326 6.40 8.26 -2.25
N ASP A 327 5.66 7.18 -2.45
CA ASP A 327 6.19 5.83 -2.36
C ASP A 327 5.66 4.94 -3.51
N VAL A 328 6.25 3.76 -3.61
CA VAL A 328 5.91 2.79 -4.65
C VAL A 328 4.47 2.29 -4.52
N GLN A 329 3.92 2.22 -3.30
CA GLN A 329 2.54 1.78 -3.06
C GLN A 329 1.54 2.80 -3.60
N MET A 330 1.81 4.09 -3.42
CA MET A 330 1.02 5.16 -4.03
C MET A 330 1.10 5.11 -5.56
N PHE A 331 2.29 4.87 -6.13
CA PHE A 331 2.41 4.70 -7.58
C PHE A 331 1.57 3.51 -8.08
N ARG A 332 1.67 2.35 -7.42
CA ARG A 332 0.86 1.16 -7.72
C ARG A 332 -0.64 1.44 -7.62
N ALA A 333 -1.07 2.18 -6.60
CA ALA A 333 -2.47 2.58 -6.42
C ALA A 333 -2.97 3.55 -7.52
N LEU A 334 -2.11 4.43 -8.03
CA LEU A 334 -2.45 5.32 -9.15
C LEU A 334 -2.60 4.53 -10.46
N ILE A 335 -1.72 3.56 -10.72
CA ILE A 335 -1.76 2.77 -11.95
C ILE A 335 -2.73 1.60 -11.89
N SER A 336 -3.26 1.22 -10.72
CA SER A 336 -4.29 0.20 -10.59
C SER A 336 -5.69 0.77 -10.84
N ALA A 337 -5.88 2.06 -10.60
CA ALA A 337 -7.13 2.73 -10.89
C ALA A 337 -7.37 2.88 -12.39
N GLU A 338 -8.66 2.90 -12.76
CA GLU A 338 -9.11 3.25 -14.10
C GLU A 338 -8.76 4.71 -14.45
N ASP A 339 -8.86 5.05 -15.73
CA ASP A 339 -8.52 6.38 -16.26
C ASP A 339 -9.44 7.48 -15.70
N ILE A 340 -9.07 8.00 -14.53
CA ILE A 340 -9.71 9.14 -13.91
C ILE A 340 -9.18 10.41 -14.59
N THR A 341 -10.10 11.26 -15.06
CA THR A 341 -9.76 12.58 -15.59
C THR A 341 -10.19 13.63 -14.58
N CYS A 342 -9.23 14.36 -14.00
CA CYS A 342 -9.55 15.49 -13.15
C CYS A 342 -10.18 16.62 -13.98
N PRO A 343 -11.25 17.26 -13.49
CA PRO A 343 -11.81 18.43 -14.17
C PRO A 343 -10.75 19.51 -14.31
N GLU A 344 -10.65 20.10 -15.50
CA GLU A 344 -9.68 21.15 -15.78
C GLU A 344 -9.88 22.29 -14.78
N VAL A 345 -8.86 22.53 -13.95
CA VAL A 345 -8.90 23.64 -13.01
C VAL A 345 -8.73 24.91 -13.84
N ALA A 346 -9.83 25.64 -14.02
CA ALA A 346 -9.79 26.96 -14.61
C ALA A 346 -8.66 27.74 -13.92
N PRO A 347 -7.68 28.28 -14.68
CA PRO A 347 -6.56 28.99 -14.08
C PRO A 347 -7.15 30.06 -13.20
N VAL A 348 -6.91 29.95 -11.88
CA VAL A 348 -7.37 30.96 -10.93
C VAL A 348 -6.78 32.26 -11.43
N ALA A 349 -7.63 33.14 -11.95
CA ALA A 349 -7.20 34.39 -12.56
C ALA A 349 -6.19 35.00 -11.59
N ALA A 350 -4.96 35.19 -12.07
CA ALA A 350 -3.87 35.66 -11.24
C ALA A 350 -4.41 36.85 -10.45
N ALA A 351 -4.45 36.72 -9.12
CA ALA A 351 -5.05 37.73 -8.27
C ALA A 351 -4.47 39.07 -8.71
N ASP A 352 -5.36 40.00 -9.09
CA ASP A 352 -4.96 41.30 -9.62
C ASP A 352 -3.78 41.81 -8.79
N PRO A 353 -2.65 42.19 -9.44
CA PRO A 353 -1.47 42.61 -8.71
C PRO A 353 -1.92 43.63 -7.67
N PRO A 354 -1.50 43.47 -6.40
CA PRO A 354 -2.03 44.24 -5.29
C PRO A 354 -2.01 45.70 -5.72
N ARG A 355 -3.21 46.25 -5.94
CA ARG A 355 -3.38 47.60 -6.44
C ARG A 355 -2.57 48.47 -5.52
N ASP A 356 -1.51 49.10 -6.04
CA ASP A 356 -0.61 49.95 -5.26
C ASP A 356 -1.49 50.93 -4.47
N VAL A 357 -1.75 50.60 -3.21
CA VAL A 357 -2.36 51.54 -2.27
C VAL A 357 -1.21 52.49 -2.03
N ARG A 358 -1.14 53.53 -2.85
CA ARG A 358 -0.28 54.70 -2.67
C ARG A 358 -0.41 55.07 -1.20
N SER A 359 0.60 54.71 -0.42
CA SER A 359 0.79 55.13 0.94
C SER A 359 0.85 56.64 0.92
N ASN A 360 -0.30 57.27 1.15
CA ASN A 360 -0.40 58.71 1.25
C ASN A 360 0.45 59.09 2.47
N THR A 361 1.59 59.68 2.16
CA THR A 361 2.64 60.04 3.09
C THR A 361 2.12 61.21 3.94
N SER A 362 1.45 60.90 5.04
CA SER A 362 1.26 61.88 6.11
C SER A 362 2.36 61.67 7.15
N SER A 363 3.43 62.40 6.92
CA SER A 363 4.48 62.72 7.89
C SER A 363 3.86 63.18 9.21
N ARG A 364 4.04 62.40 10.28
CA ARG A 364 3.99 62.93 11.64
C ARG A 364 5.17 62.45 12.46
N SER A 365 6.25 63.21 12.28
CA SER A 365 7.33 63.36 13.25
C SER A 365 6.74 63.80 14.59
N THR A 366 6.96 63.02 15.65
CA THR A 366 7.30 63.59 16.97
C THR A 366 8.02 62.56 17.81
N SER A 367 9.25 62.93 18.14
CA SER A 367 10.19 62.28 19.04
C SER A 367 9.65 62.11 20.47
N ASN A 368 10.37 61.27 21.21
CA ASN A 368 10.85 61.46 22.59
C ASN A 368 10.36 60.49 23.69
N THR A 369 11.38 59.87 24.32
CA THR A 369 11.54 59.57 25.77
C THR A 369 11.31 58.12 26.26
N THR A 370 12.39 57.34 26.31
CA THR A 370 12.71 56.36 27.39
C THR A 370 12.94 57.10 28.73
N PRO A 371 12.90 56.51 29.95
CA PRO A 371 13.31 55.12 30.32
C PRO A 371 12.55 54.44 31.50
N ARG A 372 13.08 53.27 31.95
CA ARG A 372 13.15 52.74 33.34
C ARG A 372 12.21 51.53 33.65
N ARG A 373 12.69 50.27 33.78
CA ARG A 373 13.53 49.59 34.82
C ARG A 373 12.69 48.94 35.96
N ASN A 374 12.73 47.61 36.04
CA ASN A 374 12.73 46.72 37.23
C ASN A 374 12.45 45.28 36.72
N GLY A 375 13.13 44.17 37.06
CA GLY A 375 14.11 43.87 38.11
C GLY A 375 13.74 42.51 38.75
N GLY A 376 14.68 41.55 38.80
CA GLY A 376 14.63 40.32 39.62
C GLY A 376 14.71 39.02 38.81
N SER A 377 15.85 38.34 38.63
CA SER A 377 16.78 37.67 39.58
C SER A 377 16.43 36.21 39.86
N GLY A 378 17.34 35.31 39.46
CA GLY A 378 17.33 33.88 39.80
C GLY A 378 18.41 33.08 39.05
N ALA A 379 19.68 33.26 39.42
CA ALA A 379 20.81 32.41 39.04
C ALA A 379 20.69 31.02 39.72
N THR A 380 21.24 29.92 39.19
CA THR A 380 22.64 29.51 39.44
C THR A 380 23.25 28.60 38.35
N THR A 381 24.54 28.81 38.16
CA THR A 381 25.59 28.20 37.33
C THR A 381 26.03 26.77 37.71
N THR A 382 26.70 26.06 36.78
CA THR A 382 28.11 25.52 36.86
C THR A 382 28.47 24.85 35.51
N ARG A 383 29.30 25.44 34.62
CA ARG A 383 30.77 25.26 34.37
C ARG A 383 31.19 23.78 34.10
N ARG A 384 31.86 23.37 32.99
CA ARG A 384 33.27 23.60 32.54
C ARG A 384 33.62 22.55 31.40
N PRO A 385 34.83 22.45 30.77
CA PRO A 385 35.44 23.23 29.67
C PRO A 385 35.88 22.46 28.36
N ALA A 386 36.12 23.25 27.31
CA ALA A 386 37.22 23.32 26.30
C ALA A 386 37.89 22.08 25.61
N ALA A 387 37.97 22.15 24.27
CA ALA A 387 39.14 21.82 23.41
C ALA A 387 39.01 22.53 22.02
N THR A 388 39.77 23.60 21.77
CA THR A 388 40.93 23.73 20.83
C THR A 388 40.66 23.65 19.32
N THR A 389 40.66 24.84 18.69
CA THR A 389 41.39 25.28 17.47
C THR A 389 41.66 24.30 16.32
N SER A 390 41.17 24.66 15.12
CA SER A 390 42.01 24.75 13.93
C SER A 390 41.50 25.82 12.96
N THR A 391 42.45 26.45 12.26
CA THR A 391 42.35 27.69 11.49
C THR A 391 42.61 27.43 10.01
N ALA A 392 42.03 28.31 9.16
CA ALA A 392 42.44 28.70 7.80
C ALA A 392 41.89 27.91 6.58
N PRO A 393 41.92 28.48 5.35
CA PRO A 393 41.44 29.82 4.97
C PRO A 393 40.56 29.80 3.69
N ALA A 394 40.07 31.00 3.36
CA ALA A 394 39.21 31.35 2.23
C ALA A 394 39.72 30.97 0.82
N GLN A 395 38.79 30.61 -0.07
CA GLN A 395 38.84 31.00 -1.47
C GLN A 395 37.47 31.51 -1.94
N GLN A 396 37.47 32.78 -2.33
CA GLN A 396 36.47 33.43 -3.16
C GLN A 396 36.50 32.79 -4.55
N GLN A 397 35.35 32.37 -5.08
CA GLN A 397 35.17 32.36 -6.52
C GLN A 397 33.86 33.04 -6.92
N SER A 398 34.07 33.95 -7.85
CA SER A 398 33.21 34.99 -8.36
C SER A 398 31.94 34.46 -9.00
N THR A 399 30.85 35.10 -8.61
CA THR A 399 29.66 35.35 -9.41
C THR A 399 29.98 35.68 -10.87
N GLY A 400 29.56 34.80 -11.77
CA GLY A 400 29.51 35.02 -13.21
C GLY A 400 28.11 34.65 -13.73
N ARG A 401 27.14 35.54 -13.52
CA ARG A 401 25.82 35.47 -14.16
C ARG A 401 25.99 35.72 -15.67
N ARG A 402 25.91 34.68 -16.49
CA ARG A 402 25.48 34.82 -17.89
C ARG A 402 24.00 34.50 -17.96
N GLN A 403 23.21 35.56 -17.98
CA GLN A 403 21.80 35.55 -18.32
C GLN A 403 21.69 35.35 -19.83
N ILE A 404 21.51 34.10 -20.27
CA ILE A 404 21.21 33.77 -21.67
C ILE A 404 19.69 33.89 -21.82
N ASN A 405 19.29 34.85 -22.66
CA ASN A 405 17.92 35.15 -23.04
C ASN A 405 17.51 34.17 -24.16
N PRO A 406 16.58 33.21 -23.96
CA PRO A 406 16.15 32.32 -25.02
C PRO A 406 14.97 32.98 -25.75
N GLY A 407 15.31 33.93 -26.62
CA GLY A 407 14.31 34.63 -27.41
C GLY A 407 14.96 35.18 -28.67
N ILE A 408 15.37 34.29 -29.58
CA ILE A 408 15.63 34.52 -31.01
C ILE A 408 16.10 33.18 -31.57
N LEU A 409 15.30 32.62 -32.49
CA LEU A 409 15.55 31.58 -33.51
C LEU A 409 14.16 30.95 -33.75
N GLY A 410 13.48 31.09 -34.87
CA GLY A 410 13.85 31.48 -36.22
C GLY A 410 12.90 30.71 -37.13
N LEU A 411 11.81 31.35 -37.55
CA LEU A 411 10.87 30.80 -38.52
C LEU A 411 11.55 30.75 -39.89
N GLY A 412 12.01 29.58 -40.30
CA GLY A 412 12.41 29.28 -41.67
C GLY A 412 11.31 28.49 -42.37
N ASN A 413 10.48 29.18 -43.14
CA ASN A 413 9.63 28.56 -44.16
C ASN A 413 10.52 28.19 -45.36
N ILE A 414 10.51 26.92 -45.77
CA ILE A 414 10.97 26.51 -47.09
C ILE A 414 9.71 26.13 -47.88
N ARG A 415 9.50 26.83 -48.99
CA ARG A 415 8.53 26.50 -50.03
C ARG A 415 9.17 25.58 -51.06
#